data_AF-A0A8J5JLP2-F1
#
_entry.id   AF-A0A8J5JLP2-F1
#
_cell.length_a   1.000
_cell.length_b   1.000
_cell.length_c   1.000
_cell.angle_alpha   90.00
_cell.angle_beta   90.00
_cell.angle_gamma   90.00
#
_symmetry.space_group_name_H-M   'P 1'
#
loop_
_entity.id
_entity.type
_entity.pdbx_description
1 polymer ?
#
loop_
_entity_poly.entity_id
_entity_poly.type
_entity_poly.pdbx_seq_one_letter_code
_entity_poly.pdbx_strand_id
1 'polypeptide(L)' 'MSDIPDDAPAPRLSIIVQWPEFDGYGFNLHAEKTKPGQYIGQVDPNSPAEVAGLVEGDRIIEVNGVNIANENHKQVKSSN' A
#
# COMPACT_ATOMS: atom_id res chain seq x y z
N MET A 1 -10.51 16.75 3.89
CA MET A 1 -10.26 16.04 5.16
C MET A 1 -10.15 14.57 4.82
N SER A 2 -9.02 13.96 5.13
CA SER A 2 -8.75 12.54 4.89
C SER A 2 -9.84 11.69 5.54
N ASP A 3 -10.52 10.83 4.78
CA ASP A 3 -11.59 9.92 5.24
C ASP A 3 -11.04 8.78 6.13
N ILE A 4 -10.25 9.10 7.15
CA ILE A 4 -9.77 8.14 8.14
C ILE A 4 -10.73 8.21 9.33
N PRO A 5 -11.42 7.12 9.69
CA PRO A 5 -12.29 7.09 10.87
C PRO A 5 -11.54 7.54 12.13
N ASP A 6 -12.21 8.21 13.07
CA ASP A 6 -11.61 8.58 14.36
C ASP A 6 -11.14 7.36 15.18
N ASP A 7 -11.73 6.19 14.95
CA ASP A 7 -11.35 4.92 15.57
C ASP A 7 -10.23 4.18 14.81
N ALA A 8 -9.75 4.73 13.70
CA ALA A 8 -8.71 4.08 12.93
C ALA A 8 -7.38 4.05 13.71
N PRO A 9 -6.62 2.94 13.62
CA PRO A 9 -5.31 2.87 14.24
C PRO A 9 -4.38 3.96 13.65
N ALA A 10 -3.44 4.41 14.46
CA ALA A 10 -2.45 5.41 14.03
C ALA A 10 -1.69 4.92 12.78
N PRO A 11 -1.43 5.81 11.81
CA PRO A 11 -0.71 5.44 10.60
C PRO A 11 0.70 4.95 10.97
N ARG A 12 1.14 3.87 10.31
CA ARG A 12 2.49 3.32 10.45
C ARG A 12 3.27 3.49 9.15
N LEU A 13 4.55 3.83 9.26
CA LEU A 13 5.47 3.85 8.14
C LEU A 13 6.07 2.45 7.96
N SER A 14 5.69 1.77 6.90
CA SER A 14 6.34 0.52 6.47
C SER A 14 7.33 0.81 5.35
N ILE A 15 8.58 0.37 5.54
CA ILE A 15 9.63 0.49 4.53
C ILE A 15 9.80 -0.88 3.88
N ILE A 16 9.49 -0.98 2.59
CA ILE A 16 9.67 -2.20 1.81
C ILE A 16 10.97 -2.07 1.01
N VAL A 17 11.86 -3.02 1.20
CA VAL A 17 13.13 -3.10 0.46
C VAL A 17 12.99 -4.17 -0.61
N GLN A 18 13.16 -3.81 -1.88
CA GLN A 18 13.13 -4.79 -2.96
C GLN A 18 14.25 -5.81 -2.79
N TRP A 19 13.93 -7.08 -3.01
CA TRP A 19 14.91 -8.16 -2.98
C TRP A 19 15.29 -8.54 -4.41
N PRO A 20 16.58 -8.76 -4.70
CA PRO A 20 17.02 -9.09 -6.06
C PRO A 20 16.51 -10.45 -6.55
N GLU A 21 16.11 -11.34 -5.64
CA GLU A 21 15.61 -12.70 -5.94
C GLU A 21 14.08 -12.79 -5.91
N PHE A 22 13.36 -11.69 -5.65
CA PHE A 22 11.90 -11.65 -5.57
C PHE A 22 11.35 -10.71 -6.65
N ASP A 23 10.38 -11.18 -7.43
CA ASP A 23 9.75 -10.35 -8.46
C ASP A 23 8.73 -9.39 -7.83
N GLY A 24 9.07 -8.10 -7.80
CA GLY A 24 8.24 -7.06 -7.19
C GLY A 24 8.37 -7.00 -5.67
N TYR A 25 7.26 -6.74 -4.98
CA TYR A 25 7.22 -6.53 -3.53
C TYR A 25 6.44 -7.61 -2.77
N GLY A 26 5.64 -8.43 -3.47
CA GLY A 26 4.86 -9.53 -2.90
C GLY A 26 3.58 -9.10 -2.20
N PHE A 27 2.89 -8.09 -2.73
CA PHE A 27 1.54 -7.72 -2.31
C PHE A 27 0.71 -7.26 -3.49
N ASN A 28 -0.60 -7.42 -3.37
CA ASN A 28 -1.56 -6.93 -4.36
C ASN A 28 -2.25 -5.65 -3.86
N LEU A 29 -2.55 -4.74 -4.78
CA LEU A 29 -3.37 -3.56 -4.52
C LEU A 29 -4.77 -3.78 -5.05
N HIS A 30 -5.77 -3.49 -4.22
CA HIS A 30 -7.15 -3.42 -4.67
C HIS A 30 -7.81 -2.10 -4.26
N ALA A 31 -8.67 -1.61 -5.14
CA ALA A 31 -9.55 -0.49 -4.86
C ALA A 31 -10.99 -1.01 -4.83
N GLU A 32 -11.73 -0.64 -3.79
CA GLU A 32 -13.15 -0.95 -3.70
C GLU A 32 -13.96 0.09 -4.48
N LYS A 33 -14.97 -0.34 -5.25
CA LYS A 33 -15.87 0.60 -5.97
C LYS A 33 -16.69 1.47 -5.01
N THR A 34 -16.91 0.98 -3.78
CA THR A 34 -17.78 1.57 -2.76
C THR A 34 -17.01 2.38 -1.73
N LYS A 35 -15.69 2.24 -1.64
CA LYS A 35 -14.84 2.95 -0.67
C LYS A 35 -13.63 3.58 -1.36
N PRO A 36 -13.43 4.90 -1.25
CA PRO A 36 -12.28 5.56 -1.84
C PRO A 36 -10.98 5.15 -1.12
N GLY A 37 -10.00 4.66 -1.87
CA GLY A 37 -8.67 4.35 -1.36
C GLY A 37 -8.02 3.17 -2.06
N GLN A 38 -6.76 2.94 -1.71
CA GLN A 38 -6.00 1.75 -2.08
C GLN A 38 -5.77 0.92 -0.82
N TYR A 39 -6.02 -0.38 -0.94
CA TYR A 39 -5.90 -1.33 0.15
C TYR A 39 -4.96 -2.46 -0.26
N ILE A 40 -4.18 -2.93 0.71
CA ILE A 40 -3.38 -4.13 0.60
C ILE A 40 -4.34 -5.32 0.55
N GLY A 41 -4.28 -6.07 -0.54
CA GLY A 41 -4.94 -7.37 -0.66
C GLY A 41 -4.05 -8.45 -0.08
N GLN A 42 -3.92 -9.54 -0.84
CA GLN A 42 -3.06 -10.64 -0.44
C GLN A 42 -1.58 -10.21 -0.37
N VAL A 43 -0.90 -10.63 0.69
CA VAL A 43 0.55 -10.53 0.87
C VAL A 43 1.14 -11.93 0.70
N ASP A 44 2.17 -12.05 -0.13
CA ASP A 44 2.84 -13.31 -0.41
C ASP A 44 3.74 -13.72 0.77
N PRO A 45 3.78 -15.00 1.15
CA PRO A 45 4.65 -15.47 2.22
C PRO A 45 6.12 -15.41 1.80
N ASN A 46 7.01 -15.09 2.74
CA ASN A 46 8.44 -14.85 2.52
C ASN A 46 8.73 -13.73 1.50
N SER A 47 7.84 -12.73 1.43
CA SER A 47 8.02 -11.57 0.56
C SER A 47 8.62 -10.37 1.29
N PRO A 48 9.18 -9.40 0.55
CA PRO A 48 9.56 -8.11 1.11
C PRO A 48 8.43 -7.40 1.87
N ALA A 49 7.18 -7.51 1.39
CA ALA A 49 6.01 -6.89 2.00
C ALA A 49 5.65 -7.51 3.35
N GLU A 50 5.73 -8.84 3.48
CA GLU A 50 5.52 -9.53 4.75
C GLU A 50 6.58 -9.10 5.77
N VAL A 51 7.86 -9.04 5.36
CA VAL A 51 8.96 -8.58 6.23
C VAL A 51 8.82 -7.11 6.62
N ALA A 52 8.26 -6.28 5.76
CA ALA A 52 7.92 -4.89 6.06
C ALA A 52 6.69 -4.73 6.99
N GLY A 53 6.04 -5.84 7.35
CA GLY A 53 4.89 -5.88 8.24
C GLY A 53 3.60 -5.39 7.59
N LEU A 54 3.47 -5.51 6.26
CA LEU A 54 2.20 -5.27 5.58
C LEU A 54 1.25 -6.44 5.84
N VAL A 55 -0.03 -6.11 6.01
CA VAL A 55 -1.09 -7.10 6.19
C VAL A 55 -2.28 -6.79 5.28
N GLU A 56 -3.01 -7.84 4.91
CA GLU A 56 -4.26 -7.69 4.17
C GLU A 56 -5.25 -6.78 4.92
N GLY A 57 -5.85 -5.85 4.18
CA GLY A 57 -6.78 -4.85 4.70
C GLY A 57 -6.12 -3.55 5.12
N ASP A 58 -4.78 -3.44 5.14
CA ASP A 58 -4.11 -2.17 5.37
C ASP A 58 -4.50 -1.15 4.29
N ARG A 59 -4.86 0.06 4.71
CA ARG A 59 -5.10 1.17 3.79
C ARG A 59 -3.82 1.95 3.57
N ILE A 60 -3.43 2.14 2.31
CA ILE A 60 -2.29 2.96 1.97
C ILE A 60 -2.74 4.42 1.83
N ILE A 61 -2.04 5.28 2.56
CA ILE A 61 -2.24 6.72 2.54
C ILE A 61 -1.17 7.42 1.68
N GLU A 62 0.07 6.93 1.73
CA GLU A 62 1.22 7.54 1.06
C GLU A 62 2.19 6.46 0.57
N VAL A 63 2.82 6.71 -0.57
CA VAL A 63 3.88 5.85 -1.14
C VAL A 63 5.05 6.76 -1.52
N ASN A 64 6.25 6.48 -0.99
CA ASN A 64 7.46 7.27 -1.25
C ASN A 64 7.28 8.79 -1.01
N GLY A 65 6.49 9.17 -0.01
CA GLY A 65 6.19 10.58 0.31
C GLY A 65 5.16 11.23 -0.61
N VAL A 66 4.56 10.48 -1.54
CA VAL A 66 3.45 10.93 -2.38
C VAL A 66 2.14 10.46 -1.75
N ASN A 67 1.26 11.40 -1.44
CA ASN A 67 -0.06 11.08 -0.90
C ASN A 67 -0.96 10.49 -2.00
N ILE A 68 -1.37 9.24 -1.83
CA ILE A 68 -2.17 8.54 -2.84
C ILE A 68 -3.67 8.54 -2.52
N ALA A 69 -4.09 9.16 -1.41
CA ALA A 69 -5.50 9.19 -1.00
C ALA A 69 -6.39 9.96 -2.00
N ASN A 70 -5.81 10.93 -2.72
CA ASN A 70 -6.48 11.72 -3.76
C ASN A 70 -5.91 11.52 -5.16
N GLU A 71 -4.88 10.69 -5.32
CA GLU A 71 -4.29 10.42 -6.64
C GLU A 71 -5.24 9.55 -7.45
N ASN A 72 -5.78 10.16 -8.50
CA ASN A 72 -6.79 9.62 -9.37
C ASN A 72 -6.24 8.45 -10.20
N HIS A 73 -6.12 7.26 -9.61
CA HIS A 73 -6.00 5.92 -10.22
C HIS A 73 -5.08 5.73 -11.47
N LYS A 74 -4.19 6.67 -11.82
CA LYS A 74 -3.50 6.67 -13.13
C LYS A 74 -2.02 7.02 -13.16
N GLN A 75 -1.35 7.29 -12.05
CA GLN A 75 0.09 7.57 -12.09
C GLN A 75 0.87 6.85 -10.99
N VAL A 76 1.05 5.54 -11.14
CA VAL A 76 2.29 4.87 -10.73
C VAL A 76 2.79 4.10 -11.94
N LYS A 77 3.28 4.82 -12.95
CA LYS A 77 4.09 4.22 -14.01
C LYS A 77 5.51 4.72 -13.87
N SER A 78 6.41 3.77 -13.65
CA SER A 78 7.83 3.71 -14.02
C SER A 78 8.50 5.06 -14.26
N SER A 79 9.41 5.45 -13.38
CA SER A 79 10.42 6.46 -13.71
C SER A 79 11.79 5.81 -13.69
N ASN A 80 12.23 5.52 -14.93
CA ASN A 80 13.57 5.38 -15.50
C ASN A 80 14.67 4.61 -14.77
#